data_AF-A0A0C2W2Q6-F1
#
_entry.id   AF-A0A0C2W2Q6-F1
#
_cell.length_a   1.000
_cell.length_b   1.000
_cell.length_c   1.000
_cell.angle_alpha   90.00
_cell.angle_beta   90.00
_cell.angle_gamma   90.00
#
_symmetry.space_group_name_H-M   'P 1'
#
loop_
_entity.id
_entity.type
_entity.pdbx_description
1 polymer ?
#
loop_
_entity_poly.entity_id
_entity_poly.type
_entity_poly.pdbx_seq_one_letter_code
_entity_poly.pdbx_strand_id
1 'polypeptide(L)'
;MIAVYNDLLHIDLFTVTSKTFTEKDFFRVLYDPFQLMPSFESTQSLKRDHADFINDIHDTAWFLFQYKKSADRGNDIWSVRMLMNVMHHLSYVLLQKYAPHRAQLGQKTIETSLPKLLVEEIKEIFTCITPRKHAQAAMLISRLLEKEREWITSHLDDNSQLQYFLKEMIDCHDPNGK
;
A
#
# COMPACT_ATOMS: atom_id res chain seq x y z
N MET A 1 9.20 21.43 -14.18
CA MET A 1 10.64 21.66 -14.42
C MET A 1 11.40 20.99 -13.29
N ILE A 2 12.49 20.30 -13.60
CA ILE A 2 13.35 19.68 -12.60
C ILE A 2 14.67 20.46 -12.56
N ALA A 3 15.12 20.86 -11.37
CA ALA A 3 16.42 21.49 -11.16
C ALA A 3 17.24 20.67 -10.15
N VAL A 4 18.48 20.33 -10.52
CA VAL A 4 19.46 19.68 -9.64
C VAL A 4 20.65 20.63 -9.54
N TYR A 5 20.96 21.07 -8.32
CA TYR A 5 22.10 21.96 -8.04
C TYR A 5 23.37 21.15 -7.73
N ASN A 6 24.52 21.82 -7.75
CA ASN A 6 25.83 21.19 -7.55
C ASN A 6 26.03 20.61 -6.14
N ASP A 7 25.21 21.03 -5.17
CA ASP A 7 25.17 20.51 -3.80
C ASP A 7 24.18 19.34 -3.64
N LEU A 8 23.67 18.81 -4.76
CA LEU A 8 22.66 17.75 -4.85
C LEU A 8 21.27 18.17 -4.36
N LEU A 9 21.01 19.47 -4.15
CA LEU A 9 19.65 19.94 -3.91
C LEU A 9 18.80 19.71 -5.17
N HIS A 10 17.71 18.97 -5.00
CA HIS A 10 16.76 18.65 -6.06
C HIS A 10 15.44 19.39 -5.82
N ILE A 11 14.98 20.15 -6.82
CA ILE A 11 13.72 20.90 -6.77
C ILE A 11 12.86 20.51 -7.97
N ASP A 12 11.66 20.02 -7.68
CA ASP A 12 10.59 19.84 -8.66
C ASP A 12 9.65 21.05 -8.63
N LEU A 13 9.61 21.81 -9.71
CA LEU A 13 8.74 22.97 -9.87
C LEU A 13 7.57 22.65 -10.81
N PHE A 14 6.35 22.86 -10.31
CA PHE A 14 5.12 22.71 -11.07
C PHE A 14 4.42 24.06 -11.19
N THR A 15 4.08 24.45 -12.41
CA THR A 15 3.19 25.59 -12.67
C THR A 15 1.80 25.06 -12.95
N VAL A 16 0.84 25.48 -12.14
CA VAL A 16 -0.55 25.01 -12.22
C VAL A 16 -1.50 26.19 -12.26
N THR A 17 -2.69 25.96 -12.83
CA THR A 17 -3.85 26.83 -12.68
C THR A 17 -4.73 26.34 -11.54
N SER A 18 -5.71 27.14 -11.10
CA SER A 18 -6.71 26.72 -10.12
C SER A 18 -7.46 25.44 -10.54
N LYS A 19 -7.68 25.23 -11.84
CA LYS A 19 -8.37 24.05 -12.38
C LYS A 19 -7.52 22.77 -12.36
N THR A 20 -6.20 22.91 -12.22
CA THR A 20 -5.22 21.82 -12.33
C THR A 20 -4.42 21.63 -11.05
N PHE A 21 -4.77 22.37 -9.99
CA PHE A 21 -4.13 22.25 -8.68
C PHE A 21 -4.58 20.94 -8.01
N THR A 22 -3.63 20.16 -7.50
CA THR A 22 -3.94 18.92 -6.78
C THR A 22 -4.48 19.26 -5.39
N GLU A 23 -5.78 19.12 -5.21
CA GLU A 23 -6.50 19.60 -4.03
C GLU A 23 -6.19 18.81 -2.73
N LYS A 24 -5.75 17.55 -2.84
CA LYS A 24 -5.53 16.66 -1.68
C LYS A 24 -4.19 16.88 -0.96
N ASP A 25 -3.20 17.49 -1.61
CA ASP A 25 -1.85 17.58 -1.06
C ASP A 25 -1.71 18.71 -0.03
N PHE A 26 -1.00 18.41 1.06
CA PHE A 26 -0.62 19.42 2.03
C PHE A 26 0.41 20.38 1.45
N PHE A 27 0.18 21.68 1.61
CA PHE A 27 1.10 22.73 1.17
C PHE A 27 1.40 23.73 2.28
N ARG A 28 2.52 24.43 2.13
CA ARG A 28 2.86 25.62 2.91
C ARG A 28 2.89 26.82 1.96
N VAL A 29 2.09 27.83 2.26
CA VAL A 29 2.07 29.07 1.47
C VAL A 29 3.35 29.87 1.75
N LEU A 30 4.13 30.13 0.71
CA LEU A 30 5.31 31.00 0.77
C LEU A 30 4.97 32.43 0.31
N TYR A 31 4.04 32.57 -0.64
CA TYR A 31 3.61 33.84 -1.21
C TYR A 31 2.20 33.70 -1.81
N ASP A 32 1.24 34.51 -1.34
CA ASP A 32 -0.15 34.53 -1.85
C ASP A 32 -0.79 35.93 -1.69
N PRO A 33 -0.47 36.89 -2.57
CA PRO A 33 -0.95 38.27 -2.46
C PRO A 33 -2.46 38.41 -2.70
N PHE A 34 -3.10 37.42 -3.33
CA PHE A 34 -4.51 37.46 -3.71
C PHE A 34 -5.40 36.54 -2.86
N GLN A 35 -4.83 35.89 -1.83
CA GLN A 35 -5.54 34.98 -0.91
C GLN A 35 -6.30 33.85 -1.62
N LEU A 36 -5.66 33.25 -2.63
CA LEU A 36 -6.26 32.15 -3.41
C LEU A 36 -6.05 30.78 -2.75
N MET A 37 -5.01 30.63 -1.93
CA MET A 37 -4.65 29.34 -1.35
C MET A 37 -5.59 28.85 -0.23
N PRO A 38 -6.18 29.70 0.63
CA PRO A 38 -7.07 29.25 1.71
C PRO A 38 -8.25 28.38 1.26
N SER A 39 -8.75 28.56 0.04
CA SER A 39 -9.85 27.72 -0.48
C SER A 39 -9.47 26.24 -0.63
N PHE A 40 -8.18 25.95 -0.79
CA PHE A 40 -7.64 24.59 -0.97
C PHE A 40 -7.21 23.94 0.34
N GLU A 41 -7.19 24.65 1.47
CA GLU A 41 -6.82 24.04 2.76
C GLU A 41 -7.85 23.00 3.19
N SER A 42 -9.13 23.25 2.92
CA SER A 42 -10.23 22.34 3.31
C SER A 42 -10.26 21.03 2.53
N THR A 43 -9.59 20.99 1.36
CA THR A 43 -9.51 19.81 0.50
C THR A 43 -8.30 18.92 0.80
N GLN A 44 -7.35 19.41 1.59
CA GLN A 44 -6.15 18.66 1.96
C GLN A 44 -6.50 17.40 2.76
N SER A 45 -5.98 16.26 2.34
CA SER A 45 -6.26 15.00 3.00
C SER A 45 -5.20 13.96 2.62
N LEU A 46 -4.72 13.24 3.62
CA LEU A 46 -3.92 12.02 3.43
C LEU A 46 -4.75 10.75 3.64
N LYS A 47 -6.08 10.89 3.67
CA LYS A 47 -7.00 9.76 3.69
C LYS A 47 -7.08 9.15 2.32
N ARG A 48 -7.08 7.83 2.29
CA ARG A 48 -7.37 7.06 1.09
C ARG A 48 -8.89 6.94 0.94
N ASP A 49 -9.39 7.09 -0.28
CA ASP A 49 -10.81 6.91 -0.52
C ASP A 49 -11.19 5.42 -0.47
N HIS A 50 -12.48 5.16 -0.29
CA HIS A 50 -12.98 3.80 -0.12
C HIS A 50 -12.80 2.96 -1.39
N ALA A 51 -12.97 3.56 -2.57
CA ALA A 51 -12.80 2.86 -3.84
C ALA A 51 -11.36 2.38 -4.03
N ASP A 52 -10.37 3.25 -3.77
CA ASP A 52 -8.95 2.91 -3.79
C ASP A 52 -8.60 1.83 -2.75
N PHE A 53 -9.18 1.90 -1.56
CA PHE A 53 -9.00 0.86 -0.54
C PHE A 53 -9.50 -0.52 -1.01
N ILE A 54 -10.68 -0.58 -1.63
CA ILE A 54 -11.22 -1.83 -2.20
C ILE A 54 -10.31 -2.34 -3.33
N ASN A 55 -9.82 -1.44 -4.17
CA ASN A 55 -8.85 -1.78 -5.21
C ASN A 55 -7.55 -2.35 -4.63
N ASP A 56 -7.04 -1.82 -3.51
CA ASP A 56 -5.85 -2.41 -2.88
C ASP A 56 -6.09 -3.80 -2.30
N ILE A 57 -7.28 -4.08 -1.75
CA ILE A 57 -7.63 -5.43 -1.31
C ILE A 57 -7.60 -6.38 -2.52
N HIS A 58 -8.22 -5.98 -3.62
CA HIS A 58 -8.20 -6.71 -4.87
C HIS A 58 -6.78 -6.95 -5.37
N ASP A 59 -5.96 -5.90 -5.44
CA ASP A 59 -4.59 -5.98 -5.96
C ASP A 59 -3.67 -6.81 -5.05
N THR A 60 -3.89 -6.75 -3.73
CA THR A 60 -3.20 -7.63 -2.78
C THR A 60 -3.46 -9.10 -3.10
N ALA A 61 -4.72 -9.49 -3.29
CA ALA A 61 -5.07 -10.86 -3.69
C ALA A 61 -4.56 -11.21 -5.08
N TRP A 62 -4.68 -10.29 -6.03
CA TRP A 62 -4.26 -10.49 -7.42
C TRP A 62 -2.75 -10.70 -7.56
N PHE A 63 -1.93 -9.93 -6.83
CA PHE A 63 -0.48 -10.12 -6.86
C PHE A 63 -0.04 -11.37 -6.10
N LEU A 64 -0.78 -11.84 -5.08
CA LEU A 64 -0.54 -13.17 -4.50
C LEU A 64 -0.84 -14.29 -5.50
N PHE A 65 -1.92 -14.18 -6.27
CA PHE A 65 -2.20 -15.11 -7.36
C PHE A 65 -1.07 -15.14 -8.41
N GLN A 66 -0.63 -13.96 -8.86
CA GLN A 66 0.49 -13.87 -9.81
C GLN A 66 1.79 -14.43 -9.21
N TYR A 67 2.03 -14.18 -7.93
CA TYR A 67 3.13 -14.79 -7.19
C TYR A 67 3.04 -16.32 -7.25
N LYS A 68 1.90 -16.93 -6.90
CA LYS A 68 1.70 -18.39 -6.99
C LYS A 68 2.07 -18.93 -8.36
N LYS A 69 1.56 -18.31 -9.43
CA LYS A 69 1.87 -18.72 -10.81
C LYS A 69 3.34 -18.57 -11.17
N SER A 70 4.01 -17.54 -10.66
CA SER A 70 5.43 -17.33 -10.90
C SER A 70 6.32 -18.33 -10.16
N ALA A 71 5.99 -18.62 -8.90
CA ALA A 71 6.72 -19.56 -8.05
C ALA A 71 6.60 -20.99 -8.59
N ASP A 72 5.40 -21.38 -9.05
CA ASP A 72 5.18 -22.69 -9.69
C ASP A 72 6.01 -22.91 -10.96
N ARG A 73 6.45 -21.81 -11.60
CA ARG A 73 7.31 -21.83 -12.79
C ARG A 73 8.80 -21.70 -12.48
N GLY A 74 9.18 -21.54 -11.20
CA GLY A 74 10.56 -21.30 -10.78
C GLY A 74 11.10 -19.92 -11.15
N ASN A 75 10.23 -18.92 -11.36
CA ASN A 75 10.63 -17.57 -11.75
C ASN A 75 10.96 -16.69 -10.53
N ASP A 76 11.95 -17.08 -9.73
CA ASP A 76 12.18 -16.53 -8.39
C ASP A 76 12.35 -14.99 -8.36
N ILE A 77 13.02 -14.41 -9.36
CA ILE A 77 13.20 -12.95 -9.48
C ILE A 77 11.85 -12.26 -9.72
N TRP A 78 11.00 -12.85 -10.56
CA TRP A 78 9.66 -12.32 -10.81
C TRP A 78 8.76 -12.49 -9.59
N SER A 79 8.88 -13.62 -8.87
CA SER A 79 8.18 -13.88 -7.62
C SER A 79 8.47 -12.80 -6.57
N VAL A 80 9.73 -12.39 -6.43
CA VAL A 80 10.12 -11.26 -5.57
C VAL A 80 9.40 -9.98 -5.96
N ARG A 81 9.34 -9.66 -7.26
CA ARG A 81 8.63 -8.47 -7.74
C ARG A 81 7.14 -8.53 -7.42
N MET A 82 6.50 -9.70 -7.56
CA MET A 82 5.09 -9.87 -7.21
C MET A 82 4.85 -9.65 -5.72
N LEU A 83 5.68 -10.20 -4.83
CA LEU A 83 5.56 -9.98 -3.39
C LEU A 83 5.81 -8.52 -2.98
N MET A 84 6.72 -7.81 -3.67
CA MET A 84 6.87 -6.36 -3.46
C MET A 84 5.60 -5.60 -3.82
N ASN A 85 4.90 -5.99 -4.88
CA ASN A 85 3.61 -5.40 -5.24
C ASN A 85 2.52 -5.75 -4.22
N VAL A 86 2.48 -6.99 -3.72
CA VAL A 86 1.58 -7.37 -2.61
C VAL A 86 1.80 -6.44 -1.41
N MET A 87 3.05 -6.27 -0.98
CA MET A 87 3.36 -5.38 0.14
C MET A 87 3.07 -3.91 -0.16
N HIS A 88 3.12 -3.47 -1.42
CA HIS A 88 2.71 -2.12 -1.80
C HIS A 88 1.23 -1.87 -1.47
N HIS A 89 0.34 -2.74 -1.92
CA HIS A 89 -1.10 -2.61 -1.71
C HIS A 89 -1.51 -2.92 -0.27
N LEU A 90 -0.96 -3.99 0.33
CA LEU A 90 -1.23 -4.35 1.72
C LEU A 90 -0.87 -3.23 2.70
N SER A 91 0.16 -2.42 2.39
CA SER A 91 0.50 -1.25 3.20
C SER A 91 -0.64 -0.25 3.32
N TYR A 92 -1.35 0.02 2.21
CA TYR A 92 -2.51 0.90 2.21
C TYR A 92 -3.68 0.28 2.99
N VAL A 93 -3.92 -1.02 2.80
CA VAL A 93 -4.98 -1.76 3.53
C VAL A 93 -4.76 -1.68 5.04
N LEU A 94 -3.54 -1.94 5.52
CA LEU A 94 -3.21 -1.88 6.95
C LEU A 94 -3.32 -0.45 7.48
N LEU A 95 -2.85 0.55 6.74
CA LEU A 95 -2.97 1.94 7.17
C LEU A 95 -4.43 2.39 7.22
N GLN A 96 -5.31 1.88 6.36
CA GLN A 96 -6.73 2.18 6.44
C GLN A 96 -7.33 1.74 7.78
N LYS A 97 -6.88 0.62 8.34
CA LYS A 97 -7.29 0.16 9.68
C LYS A 97 -6.68 0.99 10.80
N TYR A 98 -5.35 1.10 10.80
CA TYR A 98 -4.60 1.54 11.98
C TYR A 98 -4.30 3.04 11.99
N ALA A 99 -4.22 3.68 10.83
CA ALA A 99 -3.92 5.11 10.68
C ALA A 99 -4.62 5.73 9.44
N PRO A 100 -5.96 5.70 9.35
CA PRO A 100 -6.71 6.09 8.14
C PRO A 100 -6.44 7.53 7.69
N HIS A 101 -6.11 8.43 8.63
CA HIS A 101 -5.76 9.83 8.36
C HIS A 101 -4.42 9.99 7.60
N ARG A 102 -3.63 8.93 7.44
CA ARG A 102 -2.34 8.90 6.76
C ARG A 102 -2.26 7.79 5.70
N ALA A 103 -3.36 7.12 5.39
CA ALA A 103 -3.37 5.95 4.53
C ALA A 103 -2.75 6.20 3.15
N GLN A 104 -2.98 7.37 2.55
CA GLN A 104 -2.42 7.73 1.23
C GLN A 104 -0.88 7.75 1.19
N LEU A 105 -0.18 7.82 2.33
CA LEU A 105 1.28 7.82 2.38
C LEU A 105 1.90 6.43 2.13
N GLY A 106 1.13 5.34 2.27
CA GLY A 106 1.59 3.98 2.04
C GLY A 106 2.84 3.62 2.84
N GLN A 107 3.76 2.88 2.22
CA GLN A 107 4.98 2.37 2.86
C GLN A 107 5.83 3.42 3.57
N LYS A 108 5.81 4.67 3.10
CA LYS A 108 6.63 5.77 3.64
C LYS A 108 6.31 6.08 5.10
N THR A 109 5.11 5.74 5.57
CA THR A 109 4.64 6.11 6.91
C THR A 109 4.56 4.92 7.88
N ILE A 110 4.69 3.68 7.40
CA ILE A 110 4.47 2.44 8.17
C ILE A 110 5.19 2.46 9.52
N GLU A 111 6.50 2.70 9.51
CA GLU A 111 7.32 2.62 10.72
C GLU A 111 6.88 3.60 11.82
N THR A 112 6.28 4.71 11.41
CA THR A 112 5.86 5.79 12.33
C THR A 112 4.37 5.77 12.66
N SER A 113 3.57 5.02 11.89
CA SER A 113 2.10 5.10 11.94
C SER A 113 1.43 3.79 12.38
N LEU A 114 2.09 2.64 12.23
CA LEU A 114 1.52 1.35 12.64
C LEU A 114 2.00 0.94 14.05
N PRO A 115 1.25 0.06 14.74
CA PRO A 115 1.69 -0.53 16.01
C PRO A 115 3.05 -1.22 15.88
N LYS A 116 3.92 -1.08 16.89
CA LYS A 116 5.30 -1.59 16.86
C LYS A 116 5.40 -3.06 16.47
N LEU A 117 4.55 -3.93 17.03
CA LEU A 117 4.56 -5.36 16.71
C LEU A 117 4.26 -5.61 15.24
N LEU A 118 3.30 -4.90 14.66
CA LEU A 118 2.95 -5.00 13.24
C LEU A 118 4.10 -4.49 12.34
N VAL A 119 4.80 -3.44 12.75
CA VAL A 119 5.99 -2.94 12.03
C VAL A 119 7.08 -4.01 11.99
N GLU A 120 7.35 -4.70 13.10
CA GLU A 120 8.35 -5.77 13.14
C GLU A 120 7.95 -6.97 12.26
N GLU A 121 6.66 -7.37 12.26
CA GLU A 121 6.16 -8.40 11.35
C GLU A 121 6.36 -8.02 9.87
N ILE A 122 6.08 -6.75 9.51
CA ILE A 122 6.27 -6.23 8.15
C ILE A 122 7.76 -6.23 7.77
N LYS A 123 8.66 -5.85 8.69
CA LYS A 123 10.12 -5.88 8.46
C LYS A 123 10.63 -7.31 8.24
N GLU A 124 10.09 -8.27 8.98
CA GLU A 124 10.41 -9.68 8.79
C GLU A 124 9.99 -10.17 7.39
N ILE A 125 8.79 -9.78 6.93
CA ILE A 125 8.32 -10.06 5.57
C ILE A 125 9.31 -9.50 4.54
N PHE A 126 9.65 -8.20 4.62
CA PHE A 126 10.58 -7.58 3.67
C PHE A 126 11.95 -8.25 3.65
N THR A 127 12.45 -8.71 4.80
CA THR A 127 13.72 -9.44 4.91
C THR A 127 13.66 -10.79 4.16
N CYS A 128 12.48 -11.37 4.00
CA CYS A 128 12.26 -12.62 3.29
C CYS A 128 11.95 -12.44 1.80
N ILE A 129 11.65 -11.24 1.31
CA ILE A 129 11.35 -10.96 -0.11
C ILE A 129 12.66 -11.00 -0.93
N THR A 130 13.16 -12.21 -1.15
CA THR A 130 14.39 -12.52 -1.89
C THR A 130 14.19 -13.78 -2.73
N PRO A 131 15.00 -14.01 -3.79
CA PRO A 131 14.85 -15.19 -4.64
C PRO A 131 14.97 -16.52 -3.87
N ARG A 132 15.65 -16.54 -2.72
CA ARG A 132 15.81 -17.77 -1.91
C ARG A 132 14.75 -17.95 -0.83
N LYS A 133 14.04 -16.88 -0.43
CA LYS A 133 13.13 -16.88 0.72
C LYS A 133 11.72 -16.40 0.40
N HIS A 134 11.39 -16.15 -0.86
CA HIS A 134 10.07 -15.64 -1.25
C HIS A 134 8.91 -16.55 -0.80
N ALA A 135 9.12 -17.88 -0.70
CA ALA A 135 8.13 -18.80 -0.14
C ALA A 135 7.83 -18.50 1.34
N GLN A 136 8.85 -18.20 2.14
CA GLN A 136 8.70 -17.77 3.52
C GLN A 136 7.98 -16.41 3.61
N ALA A 137 8.32 -15.46 2.73
CA ALA A 137 7.64 -14.17 2.68
C ALA A 137 6.15 -14.33 2.36
N ALA A 138 5.78 -15.16 1.39
CA ALA A 138 4.38 -15.42 1.05
C ALA A 138 3.61 -16.03 2.22
N MET A 139 4.20 -16.98 2.93
CA MET A 139 3.61 -17.55 4.15
C MET A 139 3.38 -16.48 5.23
N LEU A 140 4.38 -15.63 5.49
CA LEU A 140 4.26 -14.56 6.48
C LEU A 140 3.18 -13.54 6.09
N ILE A 141 3.09 -13.19 4.80
CA ILE A 141 2.04 -12.34 4.25
C ILE A 141 0.65 -12.97 4.46
N SER A 142 0.48 -14.26 4.14
CA SER A 142 -0.81 -14.93 4.34
C SER A 142 -1.22 -14.98 5.81
N ARG A 143 -0.27 -15.22 6.73
CA ARG A 143 -0.56 -15.17 8.17
C ARG A 143 -0.98 -13.78 8.62
N LEU A 144 -0.33 -12.74 8.12
CA LEU A 144 -0.72 -11.35 8.42
C LEU A 144 -2.10 -11.05 7.87
N LEU A 145 -2.39 -11.44 6.62
CA LEU A 145 -3.71 -11.28 6.02
C LEU A 145 -4.80 -12.06 6.76
N GLU A 146 -4.53 -13.27 7.25
CA GLU A 146 -5.51 -14.04 8.02
C GLU A 146 -5.84 -13.36 9.36
N LYS A 147 -4.85 -12.80 10.06
CA LYS A 147 -5.08 -11.99 11.28
C LYS A 147 -6.00 -10.79 11.02
N GLU A 148 -5.90 -10.22 9.83
CA GLU A 148 -6.65 -9.02 9.43
C GLU A 148 -7.94 -9.34 8.67
N ARG A 149 -8.18 -10.62 8.32
CA ARG A 149 -9.20 -11.03 7.35
C ARG A 149 -10.59 -10.58 7.75
N GLU A 150 -11.00 -10.81 8.99
CA GLU A 150 -12.34 -10.46 9.48
C GLU A 150 -12.63 -8.96 9.28
N TRP A 151 -11.67 -8.10 9.63
CA TRP A 151 -11.78 -6.65 9.44
C TRP A 151 -11.77 -6.25 7.97
N ILE A 152 -10.94 -6.88 7.14
CA ILE A 152 -10.92 -6.62 5.68
C ILE A 152 -12.29 -6.97 5.09
N THR A 153 -12.81 -8.16 5.41
CA THR A 153 -14.07 -8.66 4.85
C THR A 153 -15.28 -7.86 5.31
N SER A 154 -15.25 -7.22 6.49
CA SER A 154 -16.37 -6.39 6.97
C SER A 154 -16.59 -5.11 6.14
N HIS A 155 -15.67 -4.76 5.24
CA HIS A 155 -15.77 -3.63 4.31
C HIS A 155 -16.15 -4.06 2.90
N LEU A 156 -16.31 -5.36 2.66
CA LEU A 156 -16.70 -5.94 1.39
C LEU A 156 -18.17 -6.37 1.48
N ASP A 157 -18.90 -6.27 0.38
CA ASP A 157 -20.27 -6.76 0.32
C ASP A 157 -20.33 -8.27 0.63
N ASP A 158 -21.35 -8.68 1.40
CA ASP A 158 -21.60 -10.08 1.74
C ASP A 158 -21.72 -10.92 0.45
N ASN A 159 -20.89 -11.95 0.33
CA ASN A 159 -20.73 -12.81 -0.86
C ASN A 159 -20.01 -12.19 -2.07
N SER A 160 -19.27 -11.10 -1.90
CA SER A 160 -18.44 -10.59 -2.99
C SER A 160 -17.40 -11.63 -3.42
N GLN A 161 -17.25 -11.80 -4.73
CA GLN A 161 -16.23 -12.68 -5.34
C GLN A 161 -14.82 -12.38 -4.81
N LEU A 162 -14.56 -11.13 -4.43
CA LEU A 162 -13.31 -10.69 -3.84
C LEU A 162 -13.04 -11.31 -2.46
N GLN A 163 -14.04 -11.46 -1.60
CA GLN A 163 -13.87 -12.15 -0.30
C GLN A 163 -13.39 -13.59 -0.51
N TYR A 164 -14.05 -14.32 -1.40
CA TYR A 164 -13.66 -15.69 -1.74
C TYR A 164 -12.26 -15.75 -2.36
N PHE A 165 -11.96 -14.85 -3.30
CA PHE A 165 -10.66 -14.83 -3.96
C PHE A 165 -9.52 -14.51 -2.98
N LEU A 166 -9.71 -13.53 -2.08
CA LEU A 166 -8.74 -13.21 -1.03
C LEU A 166 -8.49 -14.41 -0.13
N LYS A 167 -9.57 -15.10 0.30
CA LYS A 167 -9.47 -16.29 1.14
C LYS A 167 -8.66 -17.40 0.47
N GLU A 168 -8.95 -17.72 -0.78
CA GLU A 168 -8.19 -18.72 -1.55
C GLU A 168 -6.69 -18.36 -1.62
N MET A 169 -6.37 -17.08 -1.80
CA MET A 169 -4.97 -16.62 -1.85
C MET A 169 -4.26 -16.70 -0.50
N ILE A 170 -4.97 -16.46 0.60
CA ILE A 170 -4.44 -16.68 1.96
C ILE A 170 -4.14 -18.18 2.16
N ASP A 171 -5.14 -19.02 1.92
CA ASP A 171 -5.10 -20.45 2.21
C ASP A 171 -4.03 -21.18 1.36
N CYS A 172 -3.83 -20.79 0.10
CA CYS A 172 -2.90 -21.47 -0.81
C CYS A 172 -1.40 -21.29 -0.45
N HIS A 173 -1.09 -20.38 0.48
CA HIS A 173 0.26 -20.05 0.92
C HIS A 173 0.48 -20.31 2.41
N ASP A 174 -0.55 -20.71 3.16
CA ASP A 174 -0.40 -21.21 4.53
C ASP A 174 0.00 -22.70 4.49
N PRO A 175 1.18 -23.09 5.03
CA PRO A 175 1.56 -24.49 5.12
C PRO A 175 0.62 -25.35 5.97
N ASN A 176 -0.23 -24.73 6.80
CA ASN A 176 -1.25 -25.42 7.60
C ASN A 176 -2.63 -25.49 6.90
N GLY A 177 -2.76 -24.96 5.67
CA GLY A 177 -4.01 -24.90 4.90
C GLY A 177 -4.44 -26.22 4.25
N LYS A 178 -4.08 -27.37 4.83
CA LYS A 178 -4.59 -28.71 4.46
C LYS A 178 -4.91 -29.54 5.69
#